data_AF-A5KVW7-F1
#
_entry.id   AF-A5KVW7-F1
#
_cell.length_a   1.000
_cell.length_b   1.000
_cell.length_c   1.000
_cell.angle_alpha   90.00
_cell.angle_beta   90.00
_cell.angle_gamma   90.00
#
_symmetry.space_group_name_H-M   'P 1'
#
loop_
_entity.id
_entity.type
_entity.pdbx_description
1 polymer ?
#
loop_
_entity_poly.entity_id
_entity_poly.type
_entity_poly.pdbx_seq_one_letter_code
_entity_poly.pdbx_strand_id
1 'polypeptide(L)' 'MVLHTCRIVLSNQQVLTSQSVEQSLGFLEEKADHGITKIEIDATDGHTIHSYMSHSLEESIENLMNL' A
#
# COMPACT_ATOMS: atom_id res chain seq x y z
N MET A 1 -2.98 7.93 -11.66
CA MET A 1 -3.35 8.63 -10.41
C MET A 1 -2.10 8.65 -9.56
N VAL A 2 -1.86 9.63 -8.71
CA VAL A 2 -0.66 9.63 -7.86
C VAL A 2 -1.00 9.00 -6.52
N LEU A 3 -0.08 8.25 -5.93
CA LEU A 3 -0.26 7.74 -4.57
C LEU A 3 -0.52 8.92 -3.61
N HIS A 4 -1.62 8.84 -2.88
CA HIS A 4 -1.94 9.76 -1.79
C HIS A 4 -1.42 9.20 -0.46
N THR A 5 -1.73 7.93 -0.17
CA THR A 5 -1.26 7.22 1.03
C THR A 5 -1.32 5.72 0.78
N CYS A 6 -0.30 4.98 1.21
CA CYS A 6 -0.37 3.52 1.35
C CYS A 6 -0.26 3.19 2.84
N ARG A 7 -1.12 2.29 3.31
CA ARG A 7 -1.18 1.85 4.70
C ARG A 7 -1.10 0.34 4.78
N ILE A 8 -0.07 -0.15 5.46
CA ILE A 8 0.22 -1.58 5.60
C ILE A 8 0.03 -1.96 7.06
N VAL A 9 -0.89 -2.89 7.33
CA VAL A 9 -1.18 -3.40 8.67
C VAL A 9 -0.54 -4.76 8.84
N LEU A 10 0.34 -4.88 9.83
CA LEU A 10 1.03 -6.12 10.17
C LEU A 10 0.25 -6.93 11.20
N SER A 11 0.58 -8.22 11.33
CA SER A 11 -0.04 -9.18 12.25
C SER A 11 0.05 -8.78 13.73
N ASN A 12 1.10 -8.04 14.10
CA ASN A 12 1.28 -7.45 15.43
C ASN A 12 0.50 -6.13 15.63
N GLN A 13 -0.42 -5.78 14.71
CA GLN A 13 -1.20 -4.54 14.67
C GLN A 13 -0.37 -3.26 14.44
N GLN A 14 0.93 -3.38 14.14
CA GLN A 14 1.71 -2.24 13.69
C GLN A 14 1.21 -1.76 12.34
N VAL A 15 1.13 -0.44 12.19
CA VAL A 15 0.72 0.23 10.96
C VAL A 15 1.90 0.99 10.39
N LEU A 16 2.28 0.65 9.16
CA LEU A 16 3.24 1.42 8.36
C LEU A 16 2.45 2.31 7.40
N THR A 17 2.88 3.56 7.24
CA THR A 17 2.24 4.52 6.34
C THR A 17 3.31 5.16 5.47
N SER A 18 3.05 5.26 4.17
CA SER A 18 3.93 5.86 3.17
C SER A 18 3.12 6.74 2.21
N GLN A 19 3.80 7.71 1.61
CA GLN A 19 3.22 8.63 0.63
C GLN A 19 3.93 8.57 -0.73
N SER A 20 4.89 7.65 -0.91
CA SER A 20 5.49 7.36 -2.21
C SER A 20 5.38 5.87 -2.56
N VAL A 21 5.33 5.58 -3.85
CA VAL A 21 5.27 4.21 -4.37
C VAL A 21 6.53 3.45 -3.95
N GLU A 22 7.71 4.07 -4.07
CA GLU A 22 8.99 3.46 -3.75
C GLU A 22 9.09 3.07 -2.27
N GLN A 23 8.66 3.94 -1.36
CA GLN A 23 8.66 3.64 0.07
C GLN A 23 7.68 2.51 0.40
N SER A 24 6.51 2.52 -0.25
CA SER A 24 5.50 1.48 -0.07
C SER A 24 6.02 0.11 -0.50
N LEU A 25 6.64 0.03 -1.68
CA LEU A 25 7.27 -1.20 -2.18
C LEU A 25 8.40 -1.66 -1.25
N GLY A 26 9.24 -0.74 -0.77
CA GLY A 26 10.29 -1.07 0.20
C GLY A 26 9.75 -1.69 1.49
N PHE A 27 8.63 -1.17 2.02
CA PHE A 27 7.98 -1.79 3.18
C PHE A 27 7.41 -3.18 2.88
N LEU A 28 6.80 -3.35 1.70
CA LEU A 28 6.24 -4.65 1.30
C LEU A 28 7.35 -5.70 1.12
N GLU A 29 8.48 -5.33 0.53
CA GLU A 29 9.65 -6.20 0.40
C GLU A 29 10.24 -6.57 1.78
N GLU A 30 10.42 -5.59 2.67
CA GLU A 30 10.98 -5.83 4.01
C GLU A 30 10.06 -6.68 4.89
N LYS A 31 8.74 -6.52 4.74
CA LYS A 31 7.72 -7.09 5.64
C LYS A 31 6.91 -8.22 5.03
N ALA A 32 7.21 -8.69 3.82
CA ALA A 32 6.49 -9.80 3.17
C ALA A 32 6.34 -11.02 4.10
N ASP A 33 7.41 -11.38 4.82
CA ASP A 33 7.44 -12.52 5.75
C ASP A 33 6.92 -12.20 7.17
N HIS A 34 6.66 -10.93 7.49
CA HIS A 34 6.26 -10.48 8.84
C HIS A 34 4.74 -10.55 9.08
N GLY A 35 4.00 -11.19 8.18
CA GLY A 35 2.56 -11.38 8.30
C GLY A 35 1.80 -10.08 8.06
N ILE A 36 1.84 -9.57 6.82
CA ILE A 36 0.95 -8.49 6.39
C ILE A 36 -0.49 -9.00 6.42
N THR A 37 -1.37 -8.26 7.08
CA THR A 37 -2.80 -8.60 7.23
C THR A 37 -3.69 -7.77 6.31
N LYS A 38 -3.27 -6.55 5.97
CA LYS A 38 -4.05 -5.62 5.17
C LYS A 38 -3.14 -4.58 4.51
N ILE A 39 -3.47 -4.22 3.28
CA ILE A 39 -2.87 -3.12 2.54
C ILE A 39 -4.00 -2.25 2.02
N GLU A 40 -3.99 -0.96 2.34
CA GLU A 40 -4.92 0.05 1.84
C GLU A 40 -4.13 1.04 0.99
N ILE A 41 -4.56 1.27 -0.24
CA ILE A 41 -3.89 2.20 -1.17
C ILE A 41 -4.90 3.28 -1.52
N ASP A 42 -4.61 4.50 -1.12
CA ASP A 42 -5.34 5.68 -1.54
C ASP A 42 -4.53 6.38 -2.63
N ALA A 43 -5.13 6.58 -3.80
CA ALA A 43 -4.55 7.37 -4.87
C ALA A 43 -5.42 8.60 -5.16
N THR A 44 -4.85 9.63 -5.76
CA THR A 44 -5.57 10.84 -6.13
C THR A 44 -5.26 11.29 -7.55
N ASP A 45 -6.26 11.84 -8.23
CA ASP A 45 -6.12 12.56 -9.49
C ASP A 45 -5.91 14.07 -9.29
N GLY A 46 -5.76 14.53 -8.04
CA GLY A 46 -5.67 15.94 -7.64
C GLY A 46 -7.01 16.56 -7.21
N HIS A 47 -8.13 15.85 -7.41
CA HIS A 47 -9.47 16.32 -7.02
C HIS A 47 -10.16 15.35 -6.07
N THR A 48 -10.03 14.05 -6.32
CA THR A 48 -10.71 12.99 -5.55
C THR A 48 -9.68 11.98 -5.05
N ILE A 49 -9.95 11.40 -3.87
CA ILE A 49 -9.21 10.24 -3.37
C ILE A 49 -9.98 8.98 -3.76
N HIS A 50 -9.26 8.04 -4.36
CA HIS A 50 -9.73 6.73 -4.76
C HIS A 50 -9.03 5.67 -3.91
N SER A 51 -9.81 4.94 -3.12
CA SER A 51 -9.31 3.89 -2.23
C SER A 51 -9.38 2.52 -2.90
N TYR A 52 -8.27 1.82 -2.90
CA TYR A 52 -8.11 0.47 -3.41
C TYR A 52 -7.85 -0.49 -2.25
N MET A 53 -8.64 -1.55 -2.20
CA MET A 53 -8.50 -2.65 -1.25
C MET A 53 -8.12 -3.87 -2.06
N SER A 54 -6.85 -4.28 -1.95
CA SER A 54 -6.36 -5.45 -2.67
C SER A 54 -6.59 -6.73 -1.87
N HIS A 55 -6.81 -7.84 -2.55
CA HIS A 55 -7.08 -9.14 -1.93
C HIS A 55 -5.82 -9.98 -1.72
N SER A 56 -4.70 -9.59 -2.33
CA SER A 56 -3.40 -10.23 -2.15
C SER A 56 -2.26 -9.21 -2.11
N LEU A 57 -1.10 -9.65 -1.62
CA LEU A 57 0.13 -8.87 -1.66
C LEU A 57 0.54 -8.55 -3.11
N GLU A 58 0.43 -9.52 -4.02
CA GLU A 58 0.79 -9.37 -5.43
C GLU A 58 -0.08 -8.34 -6.14
N GLU A 59 -1.39 -8.36 -5.93
CA GLU A 59 -2.33 -7.36 -6.46
C GLU A 59 -2.03 -5.97 -5.87
N SER A 60 -1.64 -5.89 -4.59
CA SER A 60 -1.25 -4.62 -3.97
C SER A 60 0.01 -4.03 -4.61
N ILE A 61 0.99 -4.88 -4.93
CA ILE A 61 2.23 -4.48 -5.60
C ILE A 61 1.92 -4.02 -7.04
N GLU A 62 1.10 -4.78 -7.79
CA GLU A 62 0.67 -4.39 -9.13
C GLU A 62 -0.07 -3.05 -9.12
N ASN A 63 -0.99 -2.85 -8.18
CA ASN A 63 -1.69 -1.58 -8.02
C ASN A 63 -0.72 -0.43 -7.75
N LEU A 64 0.26 -0.60 -6.85
CA LEU A 64 1.28 0.41 -6.58
C LEU A 64 2.15 0.74 -7.79
N MET A 65 2.56 -0.26 -8.58
CA MET A 65 3.38 -0.06 -9.78
C MET A 65 2.63 0.62 -10.93
N ASN A 66 1.29 0.55 -10.93
CA ASN A 66 0.42 1.16 -11.95
C ASN A 66 -0.04 2.59 -11.59
N LEU A 67 0.36 3.12 -10.44
CA LEU A 67 0.11 4.52 -10.05
C LEU A 67 1.20 5.45 -10.60
#